data_AF-A0A538PWW3-F1
#
_entry.id   AF-A0A538PWW3-F1
#
_cell.length_a   1.000
_cell.length_b   1.000
_cell.length_c   1.000
_cell.angle_alpha   90.00
_cell.angle_beta   90.00
_cell.angle_gamma   90.00
#
_symmetry.space_group_name_H-M   'P 1'
#
loop_
_entity.id
_entity.type
_entity.pdbx_description
1 polymer ?
#
loop_
_entity_poly.entity_id
_entity_poly.type
_entity_poly.pdbx_seq_one_letter_code
_entity_poly.pdbx_strand_id
1 'polypeptide(L)'
;MSEARDELVDRAIRQLTRAIVKHPIAAQAAYRALVREGRAFAATDEGRRVRDQLAGSELVARLRTAWQLVTLGMLADDAAPGAIPSVVIEGLVQAALRERFEARLHDAMLARAEPR
;
A
#
# COMPACT_ATOMS: atom_id res chain seq x y z
N MET A 1 20.35 -15.37 -13.67
CA MET A 1 19.77 -15.68 -12.35
C MET A 1 19.31 -14.44 -11.58
N SER A 2 20.03 -13.31 -11.60
CA SER A 2 19.55 -12.05 -10.99
C SER A 2 18.26 -11.53 -11.62
N GLU A 3 18.23 -11.46 -12.96
CA GLU A 3 17.11 -10.87 -13.72
C GLU A 3 15.75 -11.56 -13.46
N ALA A 4 15.74 -12.90 -13.40
CA ALA A 4 14.53 -13.66 -13.06
C ALA A 4 14.06 -13.44 -11.60
N ARG A 5 15.00 -13.21 -10.68
CA ARG A 5 14.69 -12.88 -9.28
C ARG A 5 14.10 -11.48 -9.18
N ASP A 6 14.67 -10.53 -9.90
CA ASP A 6 14.22 -9.14 -9.92
C ASP A 6 12.80 -9.06 -10.49
N GLU A 7 12.49 -9.80 -11.55
CA GLU A 7 11.15 -9.87 -12.13
C GLU A 7 10.11 -10.47 -11.16
N LEU A 8 10.50 -11.48 -10.36
CA LEU A 8 9.66 -12.06 -9.32
C LEU A 8 9.34 -11.06 -8.21
N VAL A 9 10.34 -10.31 -7.75
CA VAL A 9 10.17 -9.26 -6.72
C VAL A 9 9.22 -8.18 -7.23
N ASP A 10 9.43 -7.72 -8.46
CA ASP A 10 8.61 -6.73 -9.13
C ASP A 10 7.14 -7.18 -9.23
N ARG A 11 6.92 -8.44 -9.62
CA ARG A 11 5.58 -9.02 -9.70
C ARG A 11 4.93 -9.10 -8.32
N ALA A 12 5.66 -9.51 -7.30
CA ALA A 12 5.17 -9.59 -5.94
C ALA A 12 4.78 -8.22 -5.39
N ILE A 13 5.61 -7.19 -5.63
CA ILE A 13 5.31 -5.81 -5.23
C ILE A 13 4.02 -5.33 -5.91
N ARG A 14 3.89 -5.50 -7.23
CA ARG A 14 2.68 -5.09 -7.96
C ARG A 14 1.42 -5.79 -7.45
N GLN A 15 1.50 -7.09 -7.15
CA GLN A 15 0.39 -7.85 -6.59
C GLN A 15 0.01 -7.37 -5.20
N LEU A 16 1.00 -7.11 -4.34
CA LEU A 16 0.78 -6.59 -2.99
C LEU A 16 0.16 -5.20 -3.02
N THR A 17 0.71 -4.27 -3.80
CA THR A 17 0.15 -2.91 -3.96
C THR A 17 -1.30 -2.97 -4.46
N ARG A 18 -1.58 -3.82 -5.46
CA ARG A 18 -2.95 -4.02 -5.95
C ARG A 18 -3.88 -4.56 -4.87
N ALA A 19 -3.43 -5.52 -4.06
CA ALA A 19 -4.22 -6.09 -2.98
C ALA A 19 -4.51 -5.05 -1.88
N ILE A 20 -3.52 -4.24 -1.51
CA ILE A 20 -3.67 -3.15 -0.54
C ILE A 20 -4.70 -2.13 -1.02
N VAL A 21 -4.61 -1.69 -2.27
CA VAL A 21 -5.56 -0.71 -2.85
C VAL A 21 -6.97 -1.30 -2.99
N LYS A 22 -7.08 -2.57 -3.41
CA LYS A 22 -8.38 -3.22 -3.62
C LYS A 22 -9.10 -3.55 -2.30
N HIS A 23 -8.34 -3.86 -1.26
CA HIS A 23 -8.87 -4.34 0.03
C HIS A 23 -8.20 -3.63 1.22
N PRO A 24 -8.33 -2.30 1.36
CA PRO A 24 -7.56 -1.52 2.33
C PRO A 24 -7.84 -1.92 3.78
N ILE A 25 -9.10 -2.21 4.13
CA ILE A 25 -9.48 -2.63 5.49
C ILE A 25 -8.88 -4.00 5.83
N ALA A 26 -8.97 -4.96 4.92
CA ALA A 26 -8.42 -6.30 5.14
C ALA A 26 -6.88 -6.28 5.20
N ALA A 27 -6.24 -5.48 4.35
CA ALA A 27 -4.79 -5.28 4.35
C ALA A 27 -4.32 -4.66 5.68
N GLN A 28 -5.02 -3.63 6.17
CA GLN A 28 -4.74 -3.01 7.46
C GLN A 28 -4.93 -3.96 8.64
N ALA A 29 -5.97 -4.80 8.60
CA ALA A 29 -6.21 -5.82 9.63
C ALA A 29 -5.11 -6.90 9.63
N ALA A 30 -4.73 -7.40 8.45
CA ALA A 30 -3.64 -8.37 8.30
C ALA A 30 -2.30 -7.79 8.78
N TYR A 31 -2.01 -6.53 8.43
CA TYR A 31 -0.83 -5.82 8.91
C TYR A 31 -0.77 -5.76 10.45
N ARG A 32 -1.86 -5.32 11.11
CA ARG A 32 -1.91 -5.28 12.58
C ARG A 32 -1.74 -6.65 13.22
N ALA A 33 -2.32 -7.70 12.63
CA ALA A 33 -2.16 -9.06 13.12
C ALA A 33 -0.68 -9.51 13.06
N LEU A 34 0.01 -9.24 11.94
CA LEU A 34 1.43 -9.55 11.77
C LEU A 34 2.31 -8.76 12.74
N VAL A 35 2.03 -7.47 12.95
CA VAL A 35 2.78 -6.65 13.91
C VAL A 35 2.58 -7.16 15.34
N ARG A 36 1.34 -7.52 15.71
CA ARG A 36 1.06 -8.11 17.03
C ARG A 36 1.83 -9.41 17.25
N GLU A 37 1.81 -10.31 16.27
CA GLU A 37 2.54 -11.59 16.34
C GLU A 37 4.05 -11.36 16.43
N GLY A 38 4.57 -10.46 15.58
CA GLY A 38 5.99 -10.09 15.60
C GLY A 38 6.43 -9.52 16.96
N ARG A 39 5.58 -8.72 17.61
CA ARG A 39 5.84 -8.24 18.98
C ARG A 39 5.81 -9.36 20.01
N ALA A 40 4.85 -10.27 19.91
CA ALA A 40 4.77 -11.42 20.81
C ALA A 40 6.01 -12.31 20.67
N PHE A 41 6.43 -12.61 19.44
CA PHE A 41 7.66 -13.35 19.18
C PHE A 41 8.90 -12.60 19.70
N ALA A 42 9.01 -11.30 19.44
CA ALA A 42 10.12 -10.47 19.90
C ALA A 42 10.21 -10.33 21.43
N ALA A 43 9.17 -10.71 22.18
CA ALA A 43 9.21 -10.79 23.63
C ALA A 43 9.87 -12.07 24.15
N THR A 44 9.97 -13.12 23.33
CA THR A 44 10.66 -14.38 23.67
C THR A 44 12.18 -14.22 23.65
N ASP A 45 12.92 -15.11 24.33
CA ASP A 45 14.38 -15.07 24.37
C ASP A 45 15.01 -15.21 22.98
N GLU A 46 14.45 -16.12 22.18
CA GLU A 46 14.83 -16.32 20.78
C GLU A 46 14.53 -15.07 19.94
N GLY A 47 13.30 -14.57 20.02
CA GLY A 47 12.88 -13.40 19.26
C GLY A 47 13.65 -12.13 19.64
N ARG A 48 14.06 -11.95 20.90
CA ARG A 48 14.94 -10.84 21.30
C ARG A 48 16.29 -10.92 20.58
N ARG A 49 16.91 -12.11 20.53
CA ARG A 49 18.18 -12.29 19.80
C ARG A 49 18.02 -11.97 18.32
N VAL A 50 16.95 -12.46 17.68
CA VAL A 50 16.68 -12.18 16.26
C VAL A 50 16.43 -10.69 16.03
N ARG A 51 15.60 -10.05 16.87
CA ARG A 51 15.34 -8.62 16.80
C ARG A 51 16.63 -7.80 16.91
N ASP A 52 17.48 -8.12 17.87
CA ASP A 52 18.70 -7.36 18.13
C ASP A 52 19.71 -7.52 16.97
N GLN A 53 19.78 -8.72 16.36
CA GLN A 53 20.54 -8.95 15.13
C GLN A 53 19.99 -8.14 13.95
N LEU A 54 18.66 -8.13 13.77
CA LEU A 54 18.00 -7.40 12.69
C LEU A 54 18.08 -5.88 12.85
N ALA A 55 18.08 -5.37 14.09
CA ALA A 55 18.14 -3.94 14.38
C ALA A 55 19.44 -3.28 13.87
N GLY A 56 20.55 -4.02 13.86
CA GLY A 56 21.83 -3.57 13.29
C GLY A 56 21.97 -3.80 11.79
N SER A 57 20.98 -4.40 11.12
CA SER A 57 21.09 -4.81 9.72
C SER A 57 20.72 -3.69 8.76
N GLU A 58 21.65 -3.33 7.87
CA GLU A 58 21.38 -2.39 6.78
C GLU A 58 20.28 -2.89 5.84
N LEU A 59 20.17 -4.20 5.63
CA LEU A 59 19.11 -4.80 4.82
C LEU A 59 17.72 -4.51 5.41
N VAL A 60 17.58 -4.58 6.73
CA VAL A 60 16.32 -4.28 7.43
C VAL A 60 15.99 -2.79 7.34
N ALA A 61 17.00 -1.92 7.44
CA ALA A 61 16.83 -0.49 7.23
C ALA A 61 16.31 -0.18 5.81
N ARG A 62 16.92 -0.79 4.78
CA ARG A 62 16.50 -0.66 3.38
C ARG A 62 15.11 -1.22 3.14
N LEU A 63 14.80 -2.38 3.73
CA LEU A 63 13.48 -3.00 3.65
C LEU A 63 12.39 -2.10 4.25
N ARG A 64 12.66 -1.44 5.39
CA ARG A 64 11.73 -0.49 6.00
C ARG A 64 11.41 0.69 5.07
N THR A 65 12.41 1.24 4.38
CA THR A 65 12.21 2.30 3.39
C THR A 65 11.39 1.80 2.19
N ALA A 66 11.74 0.63 1.64
CA ALA A 66 11.00 0.03 0.53
C ALA A 66 9.54 -0.24 0.91
N TRP A 67 9.30 -0.72 2.13
CA TRP A 67 7.96 -0.96 2.67
C TRP A 67 7.12 0.30 2.72
N GLN A 68 7.69 1.43 3.16
CA GLN A 68 6.98 2.71 3.17
C GLN A 68 6.57 3.15 1.76
N LEU A 69 7.45 2.97 0.77
CA LEU A 69 7.16 3.30 -0.62
C LEU A 69 6.07 2.40 -1.21
N VAL A 70 6.15 1.08 -0.98
CA VAL A 70 5.19 0.10 -1.53
C VAL A 70 3.80 0.27 -0.93
N THR A 71 3.73 0.61 0.36
CA THR A 71 2.47 0.79 1.07
C THR A 71 1.93 2.22 0.99
N LEU A 72 2.71 3.19 0.51
CA LEU A 72 2.37 4.61 0.48
C LEU A 72 1.89 5.15 1.84
N GLY A 73 2.35 4.56 2.95
CA GLY A 73 1.88 4.90 4.29
C GLY A 73 0.42 4.47 4.59
N MET A 74 -0.22 3.67 3.73
CA MET A 74 -1.59 3.18 3.94
C MET A 74 -1.73 2.24 5.14
N LEU A 75 -0.64 1.58 5.52
CA LEU A 75 -0.64 0.59 6.60
C LEU A 75 0.05 1.20 7.83
N ALA A 76 -0.73 1.43 8.88
CA ALA A 76 -0.27 2.06 10.10
C ALA A 76 -0.73 1.29 11.34
N ASP A 77 0.16 1.08 12.30
CA ASP A 77 -0.14 0.32 13.51
C ASP A 77 -1.05 1.10 14.48
N ASP A 78 -0.89 2.42 14.51
CA ASP A 78 -1.59 3.38 15.37
C ASP A 78 -2.88 3.96 14.75
N ALA A 79 -3.21 3.61 13.51
CA ALA A 79 -4.48 4.04 12.91
C ALA A 79 -5.66 3.55 13.77
N ALA A 80 -6.69 4.40 13.94
CA ALA A 80 -7.88 3.97 14.68
C ALA A 80 -8.54 2.75 13.99
N PRO A 81 -9.16 1.81 14.72
CA PRO A 81 -9.94 0.73 14.13
C PRO A 81 -11.00 1.27 13.17
N GLY A 82 -11.01 0.81 11.93
CA GLY A 82 -11.96 1.27 10.91
C GLY A 82 -11.64 2.63 10.28
N ALA A 83 -10.56 3.30 10.69
CA ALA A 83 -10.10 4.51 10.00
C ALA A 83 -9.62 4.13 8.59
N ILE A 84 -10.27 4.71 7.59
CA ILE A 84 -9.82 4.63 6.20
C ILE A 84 -8.63 5.59 6.07
N PRO A 85 -7.44 5.12 5.64
CA PRO A 85 -6.29 6.00 5.43
C PRO A 85 -6.66 7.16 4.49
N SER A 86 -6.29 8.39 4.81
CA SER A 86 -6.66 9.60 4.03
C SER A 86 -6.28 9.47 2.56
N VAL A 87 -5.14 8.83 2.27
CA VAL A 87 -4.66 8.55 0.90
C VAL A 87 -5.64 7.70 0.08
N VAL A 88 -6.44 6.83 0.70
CA VAL A 88 -7.50 6.07 0.00
C VAL A 88 -8.64 7.01 -0.39
N ILE A 89 -9.05 7.89 0.52
CA ILE A 89 -10.09 8.89 0.25
C ILE A 89 -9.62 9.85 -0.85
N GLU A 90 -8.38 10.35 -0.77
CA GLU A 90 -7.79 11.21 -1.78
C GLU A 90 -7.74 10.53 -3.15
N GLY A 91 -7.30 9.27 -3.20
CA GLY A 91 -7.31 8.48 -4.44
C GLY A 91 -8.71 8.30 -5.04
N LEU A 92 -9.71 8.01 -4.20
CA LEU A 92 -11.12 7.91 -4.61
C LEU A 92 -11.67 9.24 -5.13
N VAL A 93 -11.39 10.34 -4.44
CA VAL A 93 -11.80 11.69 -4.84
C VAL A 93 -11.18 12.05 -6.18
N GLN A 94 -9.88 11.80 -6.38
CA GLN A 94 -9.21 12.06 -7.65
C GLN A 94 -9.77 11.22 -8.80
N ALA A 95 -10.04 9.94 -8.56
CA ALA A 95 -10.67 9.07 -9.56
C ALA A 95 -12.08 9.55 -9.95
N ALA A 96 -12.90 9.90 -8.97
CA ALA A 96 -14.25 10.41 -9.19
C ALA A 96 -14.24 11.76 -9.93
N LEU A 97 -13.31 12.66 -9.60
CA LEU A 97 -13.15 13.94 -10.29
C LEU A 97 -12.71 13.74 -11.74
N ARG A 98 -11.86 12.74 -12.02
CA ARG A 98 -11.40 12.42 -13.38
C ARG A 98 -12.52 11.88 -14.26
N GLU A 99 -13.30 10.91 -13.79
CA GLU A 99 -14.45 10.37 -14.53
C GLU A 99 -15.47 11.47 -14.85
N ARG A 100 -15.72 12.37 -13.88
CA ARG A 100 -16.64 13.49 -14.07
C ARG A 100 -16.13 14.53 -15.07
N PHE A 101 -14.81 14.68 -15.17
CA PHE A 101 -14.17 15.55 -16.14
C PHE A 101 -14.23 14.93 -17.55
N GLU A 102 -13.93 13.64 -17.68
CA GLU A 102 -14.04 12.90 -18.95
C GLU A 102 -15.48 12.94 -19.50
N ALA A 103 -16.49 12.71 -18.64
CA ALA A 103 -17.89 12.81 -19.03
C ALA A 103 -18.28 14.21 -19.54
N ARG A 104 -17.83 15.27 -18.85
CA ARG A 104 -18.08 16.65 -19.29
C ARG A 104 -17.40 17.01 -20.61
N LEU A 105 -16.20 16.51 -20.85
CA LEU A 105 -15.53 16.71 -22.13
C LEU A 105 -16.27 16.01 -23.26
N HIS A 106 -16.78 14.80 -23.01
CA HIS A 106 -17.60 14.07 -23.98
C HIS A 106 -18.86 14.87 -24.34
N ASP A 107 -19.61 15.35 -23.35
CA ASP A 107 -20.81 16.17 -23.57
C ASP A 107 -20.50 17.46 -24.33
N ALA A 108 -19.40 18.14 -23.99
CA ALA A 108 -18.98 19.37 -24.67
C ALA A 108 -18.53 19.13 -26.12
N MET A 109 -17.94 17.97 -26.41
CA MET A 109 -17.59 17.58 -27.78
C MET A 109 -18.83 17.22 -28.61
N LEU A 110 -19.81 16.53 -28.01
CA LEU A 110 -21.09 16.23 -28.66
C LEU A 110 -21.90 17.50 -28.96
N ALA A 111 -22.00 18.41 -27.99
CA ALA A 111 -22.69 19.70 -28.16
C ALA A 111 -22.05 20.61 -29.23
N ARG A 112 -20.75 20.42 -29.51
CA ARG A 112 -20.03 21.13 -30.58
C ARG A 112 -20.15 20.44 -31.95
N ALA A 113 -20.46 19.14 -31.96
CA ALA A 113 -20.60 18.34 -33.18
C ALA A 113 -22.02 18.41 -33.79
N GLU A 114 -23.01 18.93 -33.06
CA GLU A 114 -24.32 19.27 -33.64
C GLU A 114 -24.22 20.51 -34.52
N PRO A 115 -24.45 20.41 -35.84
CA PRO A 115 -24.56 21.58 -36.69
C PRO A 115 -25.88 22.31 -36.35
N ARG A 116 -25.78 23.62 -36.09
CA ARG A 116 -26.93 24.52 -36.01
C ARG A 116 -27.64 24.65 -37.36
#